data_AF-A0A762AAQ6-F1
#
_entry.id   AF-A0A762AAQ6-F1
#
_cell.length_a   1.000
_cell.length_b   1.000
_cell.length_c   1.000
_cell.angle_alpha   90.00
_cell.angle_beta   90.00
_cell.angle_gamma   90.00
#
_symmetry.space_group_name_H-M   'P 1'
#
loop_
_entity.id
_entity.type
_entity.pdbx_description
1 polymer ?
#
loop_
_entity_poly.entity_id
_entity_poly.type
_entity_poly.pdbx_seq_one_letter_code
_entity_poly.pdbx_strand_id
1 'polypeptide(L)'
;MDEDGIGSDSEVKTQFAGVVTVDRSLENRRMQSGQVISGAILIVTTERLTQGQTGRDADIVTYQNRDYRVTFVDPYTAYGAGFVQAHCELLPFDGGTPVEQ
;
A
#
# COMPACT_ATOMS: atom_id res chain seq x y z
N MET A 1 11.42 18.64 15.75
CA MET A 1 12.54 19.18 14.96
C MET A 1 13.65 19.30 15.97
N ASP A 2 14.59 18.37 15.96
CA ASP A 2 15.69 18.37 16.93
C ASP A 2 16.82 19.28 16.43
N GLU A 3 17.75 19.66 17.31
CA GLU A 3 18.81 20.67 17.08
C GLU A 3 19.75 20.39 15.89
N ASP A 4 19.67 19.20 15.28
CA ASP A 4 20.46 18.79 14.10
C ASP A 4 19.68 18.81 12.77
N GLY A 5 18.45 19.32 12.74
CA GLY A 5 17.69 19.49 11.48
C GLY A 5 17.23 18.19 10.80
N ILE A 6 17.34 17.05 11.47
CA ILE A 6 16.77 15.78 11.01
C ILE A 6 15.29 15.73 11.37
N GLY A 7 14.43 15.47 10.38
CA GLY A 7 13.02 15.19 10.59
C GLY A 7 12.85 13.79 11.18
N SER A 8 12.37 13.70 12.41
CA SER A 8 11.96 12.43 13.03
C SER A 8 10.56 12.07 12.51
N ASP A 9 10.48 11.18 11.52
CA ASP A 9 9.20 10.59 11.11
C ASP A 9 8.79 9.55 12.17
N SER A 10 7.64 9.77 12.82
CA SER A 10 7.14 8.83 13.82
C SER A 10 6.21 7.82 13.15
N GLU A 11 6.68 6.58 12.99
CA GLU A 11 5.87 5.49 12.47
C GLU A 11 4.71 5.16 13.44
N VAL A 12 3.47 5.32 12.97
CA VAL A 12 2.26 4.95 13.72
C VAL A 12 1.67 3.68 13.12
N LYS A 13 1.60 2.60 13.92
CA LYS A 13 0.96 1.34 13.52
C LYS A 13 -0.46 1.26 14.06
N THR A 14 -1.42 1.11 13.15
CA THR A 14 -2.84 0.95 13.49
C THR A 14 -3.39 -0.28 12.81
N GLN A 15 -4.14 -1.10 13.56
CA GLN A 15 -4.87 -2.23 13.00
C GLN A 15 -6.19 -1.76 12.38
N PHE A 16 -6.52 -2.29 11.21
CA PHE A 16 -7.78 -2.02 10.53
C PHE A 16 -8.32 -3.27 9.85
N ALA A 17 -9.62 -3.25 9.49
CA ALA A 17 -10.26 -4.31 8.73
C ALA A 17 -10.42 -3.91 7.25
N GLY A 18 -10.28 -4.87 6.35
CA GLY A 18 -10.44 -4.64 4.91
C GLY A 18 -10.57 -5.95 4.15
N VAL A 19 -11.05 -5.85 2.91
CA VAL A 19 -11.07 -6.97 1.96
C VAL A 19 -9.83 -6.86 1.08
N VAL A 20 -9.04 -7.93 1.02
CA VAL A 20 -7.81 -7.99 0.21
C VAL A 20 -8.03 -8.90 -0.99
N THR A 21 -7.71 -8.41 -2.18
CA THR A 21 -7.73 -9.19 -3.43
C THR A 21 -6.44 -8.97 -4.21
N VAL A 22 -6.20 -9.80 -5.24
CA VAL A 22 -5.09 -9.59 -6.18
C VAL A 22 -5.36 -8.37 -7.08
N ASP A 23 -4.34 -7.54 -7.32
CA ASP A 23 -4.44 -6.38 -8.20
C ASP A 23 -3.98 -6.69 -9.63
N ARG A 24 -4.88 -7.22 -10.46
CA ARG A 24 -4.58 -7.59 -11.85
C ARG A 24 -4.38 -6.40 -12.79
N SER A 25 -4.84 -5.21 -12.40
CA SER A 25 -4.67 -3.97 -13.16
C SER A 25 -3.21 -3.55 -13.27
N LEU A 26 -2.46 -3.67 -12.17
CA LEU A 26 -1.04 -3.35 -12.15
C LEU A 26 -0.20 -4.42 -12.87
N GLU A 27 -0.57 -5.70 -12.71
CA GLU A 27 0.06 -6.81 -13.43
C GLU A 27 -0.01 -6.62 -14.94
N ASN A 28 -1.18 -6.30 -15.49
CA ASN A 28 -1.35 -6.07 -16.93
C ASN A 28 -0.52 -4.90 -17.44
N ARG A 29 -0.44 -3.79 -16.68
CA ARG A 29 0.33 -2.60 -17.10
C ARG A 29 1.83 -2.91 -17.17
N ARG A 30 2.35 -3.75 -16.27
CA ARG A 30 3.79 -4.07 -16.18
C ARG A 30 4.25 -5.26 -17.00
N MET A 31 3.39 -6.24 -17.27
CA MET A 31 3.66 -7.28 -18.28
C MET A 31 3.96 -6.64 -19.64
N GLN A 32 3.28 -5.53 -19.95
CA GLN A 32 3.52 -4.76 -21.17
C GLN A 32 4.89 -4.04 -21.19
N SER A 33 5.49 -3.82 -20.01
CA SER A 33 6.82 -3.20 -19.84
C SER A 33 7.95 -4.21 -19.62
N GLY A 34 7.67 -5.53 -19.63
CA GLY A 34 8.68 -6.59 -19.48
C GLY A 34 9.26 -6.74 -18.06
N GLN A 35 8.67 -6.10 -17.04
CA GLN A 35 9.11 -6.21 -15.65
C GLN A 35 8.45 -7.40 -14.93
N VAL A 36 9.23 -8.06 -14.07
CA VAL A 36 8.74 -9.08 -13.12
C VAL A 36 7.79 -8.41 -12.13
N ILE A 37 6.65 -9.06 -11.90
CA ILE A 37 5.62 -8.61 -10.97
C ILE A 37 6.11 -8.90 -9.55
N SER A 38 6.53 -7.87 -8.81
CA SER A 38 6.40 -7.88 -7.35
C SER A 38 4.92 -7.94 -7.03
N GLY A 39 4.46 -8.88 -6.21
CA GLY A 39 3.04 -9.08 -5.94
C GLY A 39 2.29 -7.77 -5.66
N ALA A 40 1.11 -7.62 -6.26
CA ALA A 40 0.25 -6.45 -6.06
C ALA A 40 -1.08 -6.88 -5.46
N ILE A 41 -1.56 -6.10 -4.50
CA ILE A 41 -2.85 -6.33 -3.85
C ILE A 41 -3.72 -5.09 -3.95
N LEU A 42 -5.02 -5.32 -4.01
CA LEU A 42 -6.04 -4.32 -3.86
C LEU A 42 -6.64 -4.49 -2.47
N ILE A 43 -6.76 -3.39 -1.72
CA ILE A 43 -7.37 -3.36 -0.40
C ILE A 43 -8.58 -2.44 -0.44
N VAL A 44 -9.75 -2.99 -0.11
CA VAL A 44 -10.98 -2.20 0.10
C VAL A 44 -11.20 -2.05 1.60
N THR A 45 -11.17 -0.82 2.10
CA THR A 45 -11.30 -0.54 3.54
C THR A 45 -11.95 0.83 3.80
N THR A 46 -12.53 1.00 4.98
CA THR A 46 -12.98 2.31 5.48
C THR A 46 -11.82 3.15 6.04
N GLU A 47 -10.68 2.53 6.33
CA GLU A 47 -9.46 3.23 6.77
C GLU A 47 -8.96 4.17 5.67
N ARG A 48 -8.50 5.37 6.03
CA ARG A 48 -8.14 6.41 5.05
C ARG A 48 -6.67 6.28 4.64
N LEU A 49 -6.38 5.18 3.95
CA LEU A 49 -5.05 4.93 3.38
C LEU A 49 -4.67 6.04 2.38
N THR A 50 -3.39 6.39 2.34
CA THR A 50 -2.81 7.37 1.43
C THR A 50 -1.62 6.80 0.66
N GLN A 51 -1.53 7.18 -0.61
CA GLN A 51 -0.35 6.94 -1.47
C GLN A 51 0.82 7.90 -1.17
N GLY A 52 0.69 8.71 -0.12
CA GLY A 52 1.62 9.78 0.20
C GLY A 52 1.32 11.07 -0.57
N GLN A 53 1.83 12.18 -0.06
CA GLN A 53 1.75 13.51 -0.67
C GLN A 53 2.96 14.33 -0.23
N THR A 54 3.15 15.53 -0.79
CA THR A 54 4.23 16.42 -0.34
C THR A 54 4.20 16.60 1.18
N GLY A 55 5.25 16.14 1.86
CA GLY A 55 5.37 16.19 3.32
C GLY A 55 4.69 15.06 4.11
N ARG A 56 4.19 14.00 3.45
CA ARG A 56 3.69 12.78 4.10
C ARG A 56 4.00 11.55 3.27
N ASP A 57 4.66 10.56 3.88
CA ASP A 57 4.95 9.29 3.24
C ASP A 57 3.69 8.47 2.92
N ALA A 58 3.85 7.53 1.98
CA ALA A 58 2.81 6.58 1.64
C ALA A 58 2.61 5.59 2.78
N ASP A 59 1.37 5.18 3.03
CA ASP A 59 1.11 4.17 4.05
C ASP A 59 1.69 2.81 3.62
N ILE A 60 2.21 2.08 4.61
CA ILE A 60 2.65 0.69 4.46
C ILE A 60 1.61 -0.21 5.14
N VAL A 61 1.10 -1.18 4.40
CA VAL A 61 0.15 -2.18 4.90
C VAL A 61 0.85 -3.52 5.00
N THR A 62 0.93 -4.04 6.23
CA THR A 62 1.39 -5.41 6.46
C THR A 62 0.25 -6.40 6.30
N TYR A 63 0.36 -7.33 5.36
CA TYR A 63 -0.58 -8.42 5.13
C TYR A 63 0.18 -9.73 4.94
N GLN A 64 -0.23 -10.80 5.65
CA GLN A 64 0.45 -12.10 5.64
C GLN A 64 1.97 -12.00 5.88
N ASN A 65 2.38 -11.18 6.87
CA ASN A 65 3.78 -10.94 7.21
C ASN A 65 4.63 -10.31 6.08
N ARG A 66 3.98 -9.66 5.11
CA ARG A 66 4.63 -8.94 4.02
C ARG A 66 4.14 -7.50 3.97
N ASP A 67 5.05 -6.60 3.66
CA ASP A 67 4.76 -5.17 3.62
C ASP A 67 4.42 -4.72 2.20
N TYR A 68 3.29 -4.04 2.06
CA TYR A 68 2.82 -3.51 0.80
C TYR A 68 2.73 -1.99 0.91
N ARG A 69 3.43 -1.27 0.04
CA ARG A 69 3.33 0.18 -0.07
C ARG A 69 2.08 0.57 -0.84
N VAL A 70 1.28 1.47 -0.31
CA VAL A 70 0.16 2.07 -1.06
C VAL A 70 0.72 2.95 -2.18
N THR A 71 0.33 2.67 -3.43
CA THR A 71 0.82 3.41 -4.61
C THR A 71 -0.28 4.14 -5.36
N PHE A 72 -1.54 3.79 -5.14
CA PHE A 72 -2.69 4.53 -5.66
C PHE A 72 -3.91 4.34 -4.75
N VAL A 73 -4.78 5.35 -4.65
CA VAL A 73 -5.99 5.29 -3.84
C VAL A 73 -7.16 5.93 -4.58
N ASP A 74 -8.22 5.14 -4.81
CA ASP A 74 -9.51 5.63 -5.29
C ASP A 74 -10.46 5.90 -4.11
N PRO A 75 -10.88 7.15 -3.89
CA PRO A 75 -11.80 7.49 -2.80
C PRO A 75 -13.26 7.26 -3.21
N TYR A 76 -13.98 6.44 -2.44
CA TYR A 76 -15.41 6.18 -2.60
C TYR A 76 -16.19 6.76 -1.42
N THR A 77 -16.22 8.09 -1.33
CA THR A 77 -16.87 8.82 -0.24
C THR A 77 -18.39 8.91 -0.37
N ALA A 78 -18.93 8.68 -1.57
CA ALA A 78 -20.36 8.81 -1.85
C ALA A 78 -21.21 7.59 -1.44
N TYR A 79 -20.59 6.50 -1.01
CA TYR A 79 -21.28 5.22 -0.73
C TYR A 79 -21.12 4.79 0.73
N GLY A 80 -22.24 4.50 1.41
CA GLY A 80 -22.23 4.02 2.80
C GLY A 80 -21.52 4.98 3.76
N ALA A 81 -20.67 4.45 4.64
CA ALA A 81 -19.79 5.25 5.51
C ALA A 81 -18.58 5.85 4.77
N GLY A 82 -18.48 5.60 3.47
CA GLY A 82 -17.31 5.89 2.63
C GLY A 82 -16.20 4.86 2.82
N PHE A 83 -15.55 4.50 1.73
CA PHE A 83 -14.41 3.60 1.73
C PHE A 83 -13.34 4.08 0.73
N VAL A 84 -12.20 3.41 0.73
CA VAL A 84 -11.14 3.59 -0.27
C VAL A 84 -10.83 2.25 -0.93
N GLN A 85 -10.43 2.29 -2.19
CA GLN A 85 -9.75 1.19 -2.85
C GLN A 85 -8.29 1.57 -3.00
N ALA A 86 -7.42 0.93 -2.21
CA ALA A 86 -5.98 1.16 -2.24
C ALA A 86 -5.32 0.08 -3.10
N HIS A 87 -4.53 0.50 -4.07
CA HIS A 87 -3.62 -0.36 -4.81
C HIS A 87 -2.28 -0.35 -4.08
N CYS A 88 -1.78 -1.52 -3.74
CA CYS A 88 -0.57 -1.68 -2.97
C CYS A 88 0.42 -2.60 -3.67
N GLU A 89 1.69 -2.27 -3.56
CA GLU A 89 2.80 -2.99 -4.17
C GLU A 89 3.72 -3.56 -3.10
N LEU A 90 4.11 -4.82 -3.28
CA LEU A 90 4.96 -5.52 -2.34
C LEU A 90 6.37 -4.93 -2.25
N LEU A 91 6.84 -4.78 -1.02
CA LEU A 91 8.21 -4.43 -0.65
C LEU A 91 8.99 -5.70 -0.24
N PRO A 92 10.27 -5.84 -0.64
CA PRO A 92 10.96 -5.10 -1.70
C PRO A 92 10.40 -5.45 -3.09
N PHE A 93 10.69 -4.63 -4.11
CA PHE A 93 10.17 -4.80 -5.48
C PHE A 93 10.53 -6.15 -6.15
N ASP A 94 11.45 -6.92 -5.59
CA ASP A 94 11.79 -8.27 -6.05
C ASP A 94 10.83 -9.35 -5.48
N GLY A 95 9.83 -8.94 -4.70
CA GLY A 95 8.90 -9.82 -4.02
C GLY A 95 9.45 -10.46 -2.74
N GLY A 96 10.74 -10.29 -2.44
CA GLY A 96 11.40 -10.89 -1.30
C GLY A 96 11.44 -12.42 -1.37
N THR A 97 12.11 -13.05 -0.41
CA THR A 97 12.14 -14.51 -0.31
C THR A 97 10.73 -15.03 0.05
N PRO A 98 10.15 -15.99 -0.69
CA PRO A 98 8.85 -16.54 -0.34
C PRO A 98 8.93 -17.20 1.03
N VAL A 99 8.09 -16.75 1.96
CA VAL A 99 7.82 -17.44 3.22
C VAL A 99 6.75 -18.50 2.93
N GLU A 100 7.17 -19.75 2.75
CA GLU A 100 6.25 -20.90 2.76
C GLU A 100 5.62 -21.01 4.16
N GLN A 101 4.29 -21.08 4.22
CA GLN A 101 3.52 -21.41 5.43
C GLN A 101 3.29 -22.92 5.54
#